data_AF-A0A8H3W460-F1
#
_entry.id   AF-A0A8H3W460-F1
#
_cell.length_a   1.000
_cell.length_b   1.000
_cell.length_c   1.000
_cell.angle_alpha   90.00
_cell.angle_beta   90.00
_cell.angle_gamma   90.00
#
_symmetry.space_group_name_H-M   'P 1'
#
loop_
_entity.id
_entity.type
_entity.pdbx_description
1 polymer ?
#
loop_
_entity_poly.entity_id
_entity_poly.type
_entity_poly.pdbx_seq_one_letter_code
_entity_poly.pdbx_strand_id
1 'polypeptide(L)'
;MDPISIAATAASLAGAAGSTAVVLIRLAKKVKNVDIKLSETCEEVQKLSGLLVSVDKTVRQCQTHVPSLSYFYHNIWGQIGDTLADCKSNIAGLDQLLRKLSVHFDAEGNSLATLLRKTNFYFILSIHKEEIQDYKVKIFNSN
;
A
#
# COMPACT_ATOMS: atom_id res chain seq x y z
N MET A 1 18.83 6.76 -8.69
CA MET A 1 18.21 7.97 -8.12
C MET A 1 19.19 8.62 -7.16
N ASP A 2 19.13 9.94 -7.00
CA ASP A 2 19.88 10.63 -5.95
C ASP A 2 19.15 10.50 -4.59
N PRO A 3 19.86 10.71 -3.45
CA PRO A 3 19.27 10.61 -2.12
C PRO A 3 18.06 11.51 -1.89
N ILE A 4 17.99 12.72 -2.47
CA ILE A 4 16.87 13.64 -2.24
C ILE A 4 15.61 13.08 -2.92
N SER A 5 15.76 12.60 -4.15
CA SER A 5 14.70 11.92 -4.88
C SER A 5 14.21 10.66 -4.15
N ILE A 6 15.11 9.91 -3.51
CA ILE A 6 14.77 8.72 -2.71
C ILE A 6 13.93 9.11 -1.50
N ALA A 7 14.37 10.09 -0.71
CA ALA A 7 13.62 10.55 0.46
C ALA A 7 12.22 11.06 0.09
N ALA A 8 12.13 11.90 -0.94
CA ALA A 8 10.85 12.41 -1.43
C ALA A 8 9.91 11.29 -1.91
N THR A 9 10.45 10.31 -2.63
CA THR A 9 9.68 9.15 -3.11
C THR A 9 9.19 8.30 -1.95
N ALA A 10 10.06 7.99 -0.98
CA ALA A 10 9.71 7.22 0.20
C ALA A 10 8.61 7.91 1.04
N ALA A 11 8.72 9.23 1.26
CA ALA A 11 7.70 10.00 1.97
C ALA A 11 6.34 10.00 1.24
N SER A 12 6.35 10.23 -0.08
CA SER A 12 5.13 10.19 -0.89
C SER A 12 4.48 8.81 -0.86
N LEU A 13 5.29 7.76 -0.97
CA LEU A 13 4.81 6.38 -0.98
C LEU A 13 4.31 5.93 0.38
N ALA A 14 4.91 6.40 1.48
CA ALA A 14 4.38 6.19 2.82
C ALA A 14 2.96 6.76 2.95
N GLY A 15 2.73 7.98 2.44
CA GLY A 15 1.40 8.58 2.43
C GLY A 15 0.38 7.77 1.60
N ALA A 16 0.78 7.27 0.44
CA ALA A 16 -0.05 6.42 -0.42
C ALA A 16 -0.37 5.07 0.25
N ALA A 17 0.62 4.40 0.82
CA ALA A 17 0.47 3.14 1.55
C ALA A 17 -0.45 3.32 2.78
N GLY A 18 -0.24 4.38 3.57
CA GLY A 18 -1.12 4.70 4.71
C GLY A 18 -2.57 4.93 4.28
N SER A 19 -2.79 5.67 3.19
CA SER A 19 -4.14 5.88 2.63
C SER A 19 -4.80 4.57 2.17
N THR A 20 -4.02 3.71 1.51
CA THR A 20 -4.45 2.38 1.05
C THR A 20 -4.84 1.48 2.24
N ALA A 21 -4.04 1.48 3.31
CA ALA A 21 -4.36 0.75 4.54
C ALA A 21 -5.68 1.22 5.17
N VAL A 22 -5.96 2.54 5.19
CA VAL A 22 -7.23 3.06 5.69
C VAL A 22 -8.42 2.52 4.89
N VAL A 23 -8.31 2.43 3.56
CA VAL A 23 -9.35 1.84 2.71
C VAL A 23 -9.55 0.35 3.01
N LEU A 24 -8.46 -0.41 3.16
CA LEU A 24 -8.52 -1.83 3.55
C LEU A 24 -9.20 -2.03 4.91
N ILE A 25 -8.91 -1.20 5.91
CA ILE A 25 -9.57 -1.26 7.23
C ILE A 25 -11.08 -1.02 7.10
N ARG A 26 -11.47 -0.01 6.31
CA ARG A 26 -12.90 0.27 6.08
C ARG A 26 -13.59 -0.91 5.40
N LEU A 27 -12.94 -1.53 4.42
CA LEU A 27 -13.45 -2.73 3.76
C LEU A 27 -13.59 -3.90 4.74
N ALA A 28 -12.54 -4.20 5.52
CA ALA A 28 -12.54 -5.27 6.51
C ALA A 28 -13.65 -5.10 7.55
N LYS A 29 -13.92 -3.87 8.00
CA LYS A 29 -15.00 -3.58 8.95
C LYS A 29 -16.41 -3.77 8.38
N LYS A 30 -16.63 -3.67 7.07
CA LYS A 30 -17.97 -3.87 6.46
C LYS A 30 -18.30 -5.35 6.20
N VAL A 31 -17.29 -6.22 6.14
CA VAL A 31 -17.46 -7.67 5.98
C VAL A 31 -17.78 -8.24 7.36
N LYS A 32 -18.98 -8.83 7.53
CA LYS A 32 -19.51 -9.31 8.83
C LYS A 32 -18.61 -10.33 9.53
N ASN A 33 -17.79 -11.04 8.75
CA ASN A 33 -16.67 -11.84 9.23
C ASN A 33 -15.40 -11.12 8.79
N VAL A 34 -14.50 -10.79 9.73
CA VAL A 34 -13.19 -10.22 9.40
C VAL A 34 -12.51 -11.18 8.43
N ASP A 35 -12.40 -10.79 7.16
CA ASP A 35 -11.66 -11.60 6.20
C ASP A 35 -10.19 -11.52 6.61
N ILE A 36 -9.68 -12.62 7.18
CA ILE A 36 -8.31 -12.72 7.70
C ILE A 36 -7.31 -12.25 6.64
N LYS A 37 -7.52 -12.57 5.36
CA LYS A 37 -6.60 -12.16 4.29
C LYS A 37 -6.58 -10.63 4.10
N LEU A 38 -7.73 -9.98 4.26
CA LEU A 38 -7.84 -8.53 4.14
C LEU A 38 -7.19 -7.82 5.35
N SER A 39 -7.33 -8.41 6.55
CA SER A 39 -6.64 -7.94 7.76
C SER A 39 -5.12 -8.09 7.63
N GLU A 40 -4.64 -9.26 7.22
CA GLU A 40 -3.22 -9.51 6.97
C GLU A 40 -2.64 -8.55 5.91
N THR A 41 -3.37 -8.32 4.82
CA THR A 41 -2.95 -7.38 3.78
C THR A 41 -2.87 -5.95 4.32
N CYS A 42 -3.83 -5.55 5.15
CA CYS A 42 -3.78 -4.25 5.82
C CYS A 42 -2.55 -4.11 6.71
N GLU A 43 -2.24 -5.11 7.53
CA GLU A 43 -1.08 -5.11 8.42
C GLU A 43 0.22 -4.97 7.62
N GLU A 44 0.36 -5.70 6.52
CA GLU A 44 1.55 -5.59 5.65
C GLU A 44 1.67 -4.21 4.98
N VAL A 45 0.57 -3.62 4.52
CA VAL A 45 0.59 -2.25 3.96
C VAL A 45 0.96 -1.21 5.03
N GLN A 46 0.49 -1.38 6.28
CA GLN A 46 0.88 -0.51 7.40
C GLN A 46 2.36 -0.65 7.74
N LYS A 47 2.91 -1.87 7.76
CA LYS A 47 4.34 -2.11 7.96
C LYS A 47 5.16 -1.42 6.87
N LEU A 48 4.80 -1.60 5.60
CA LEU A 48 5.45 -0.93 4.47
C LEU A 48 5.41 0.59 4.64
N SER A 49 4.26 1.17 5.02
CA SER A 49 4.15 2.60 5.30
C SER A 49 5.14 3.06 6.39
N GLY A 50 5.33 2.29 7.45
CA GLY A 50 6.28 2.61 8.53
C GLY A 50 7.74 2.49 8.09
N LEU A 51 8.08 1.47 7.29
CA LEU A 51 9.41 1.31 6.72
C LEU A 51 9.77 2.47 5.80
N LEU A 52 8.84 2.90 4.93
CA LEU A 52 9.04 4.03 4.02
C LEU A 52 9.25 5.37 4.76
N VAL A 53 8.56 5.60 5.88
CA VAL A 53 8.83 6.74 6.76
C VAL A 53 10.24 6.66 7.34
N SER A 54 10.70 5.46 7.69
CA SER A 54 12.04 5.25 8.23
C SER A 54 13.11 5.51 7.16
N VAL A 55 12.90 5.03 5.93
CA VAL A 55 13.76 5.34 4.77
C VAL A 55 13.86 6.84 4.53
N ASP A 56 12.73 7.57 4.46
CA ASP A 56 12.74 9.03 4.30
C ASP A 56 13.58 9.72 5.38
N LYS A 57 13.36 9.38 6.65
CA LYS A 57 14.09 9.94 7.79
C LYS A 57 15.59 9.65 7.72
N THR A 58 15.97 8.39 7.51
CA THR A 58 17.37 7.96 7.44
C THR A 58 18.10 8.63 6.28
N VAL A 59 17.47 8.70 5.11
CA VAL A 59 18.08 9.31 3.93
C VAL A 59 18.31 10.81 4.13
N ARG A 60 17.36 11.52 4.73
CA ARG A 60 17.54 12.94 5.11
C ARG A 60 18.67 13.12 6.13
N GLN A 61 18.77 12.25 7.13
CA GLN A 61 19.85 12.28 8.11
C GLN A 61 21.22 12.02 7.47
N CYS A 62 21.32 11.07 6.54
CA CYS A 62 22.54 10.81 5.80
C CYS A 62 23.00 12.03 4.99
N GLN A 63 22.05 12.78 4.41
CA GLN A 63 22.37 14.02 3.69
C GLN A 63 22.91 15.12 4.62
N THR A 64 22.31 15.29 5.80
CA THR A 64 22.70 16.36 6.73
C THR A 64 24.03 16.07 7.44
N HIS A 65 24.32 14.80 7.74
CA HIS A 65 25.45 14.43 8.58
C HIS A 65 26.62 13.79 7.84
N VAL A 66 26.41 13.26 6.62
CA VAL A 66 27.47 12.60 5.86
C VAL A 66 27.38 12.92 4.37
N PRO A 67 27.74 14.15 3.93
CA PRO A 67 27.67 14.57 2.53
C PRO A 67 28.47 13.67 1.57
N SER A 68 29.56 13.05 2.08
CA SER A 68 30.41 12.11 1.33
C SER A 68 29.72 10.77 0.97
N LEU A 69 28.59 10.45 1.61
CA LEU A 69 27.86 9.20 1.42
C LEU A 69 27.06 9.16 0.11
N SER A 70 26.76 10.34 -0.45
CA SER A 70 26.12 10.48 -1.76
C SER A 70 26.98 9.91 -2.90
N TYR A 71 28.30 10.04 -2.79
CA TYR A 71 29.25 9.60 -3.81
C TYR A 71 29.72 8.16 -3.62
N PHE A 72 29.82 7.69 -2.36
CA PHE A 72 30.39 6.38 -2.04
C PHE A 72 29.47 5.18 -2.30
N TYR A 73 28.16 5.40 -2.42
CA TYR A 73 27.18 4.32 -2.45
C TYR A 73 26.16 4.44 -3.59
N HIS A 74 26.62 4.83 -4.79
CA HIS A 74 25.75 4.92 -5.98
C HIS A 74 24.98 3.62 -6.24
N ASN A 75 25.59 2.45 -6.01
CA ASN A 75 24.92 1.15 -6.17
C ASN A 75 23.79 0.95 -5.15
N ILE A 76 23.99 1.33 -3.89
CA ILE A 76 22.97 1.21 -2.84
C ILE A 76 21.81 2.16 -3.11
N TRP A 77 22.10 3.40 -3.53
CA TRP A 77 21.05 4.35 -3.93
C TRP A 77 20.28 3.89 -5.18
N GLY A 78 20.96 3.19 -6.09
CA GLY A 78 20.31 2.48 -7.21
C GLY A 78 19.32 1.44 -6.71
N GLN A 79 19.79 0.50 -5.89
CA GLN A 79 18.97 -0.58 -5.34
C GLN A 79 17.77 -0.07 -4.52
N ILE A 80 17.97 0.94 -3.66
CA ILE A 80 16.86 1.57 -2.93
C ILE A 80 15.86 2.19 -3.90
N GLY A 81 16.34 2.84 -4.97
CA GLY A 81 15.48 3.40 -6.02
C GLY A 81 14.63 2.33 -6.71
N ASP A 82 15.23 1.20 -7.07
CA ASP A 82 14.54 0.08 -7.71
C ASP A 82 13.48 -0.52 -6.78
N THR A 83 13.83 -0.78 -5.51
CA THR A 83 12.88 -1.26 -4.50
C THR A 83 11.72 -0.26 -4.28
N LEU A 84 12.00 1.05 -4.25
CA LEU A 84 10.95 2.06 -4.16
C LEU A 84 10.03 2.08 -5.39
N ALA A 85 10.55 1.80 -6.58
CA ALA A 85 9.76 1.67 -7.80
C ALA A 85 8.83 0.45 -7.74
N ASP A 86 9.33 -0.68 -7.23
CA ASP A 86 8.53 -1.90 -7.02
C ASP A 86 7.42 -1.67 -5.99
N CYS A 87 7.75 -1.07 -4.83
CA CYS A 87 6.76 -0.66 -3.82
C CYS A 87 5.69 0.25 -4.43
N LYS A 88 6.08 1.22 -5.27
CA LYS A 88 5.15 2.14 -5.95
C LYS A 88 4.20 1.39 -6.89
N SER A 89 4.72 0.48 -7.70
CA SER A 89 3.94 -0.35 -8.61
C SER A 89 2.93 -1.21 -7.84
N ASN A 90 3.38 -1.86 -6.77
CA ASN A 90 2.56 -2.75 -5.94
C ASN A 90 1.44 -1.98 -5.20
N ILE A 91 1.74 -0.83 -4.59
CA ILE A 91 0.74 0.01 -3.93
C ILE A 91 -0.26 0.59 -4.94
N ALA A 92 0.20 1.04 -6.11
CA ALA A 92 -0.70 1.56 -7.14
C ALA A 92 -1.65 0.49 -7.69
N GLY A 93 -1.16 -0.73 -7.92
CA GLY A 93 -1.97 -1.87 -8.34
C GLY A 93 -3.02 -2.24 -7.30
N LEU A 94 -2.63 -2.26 -6.02
CA LEU A 94 -3.55 -2.52 -4.90
C LEU A 94 -4.61 -1.40 -4.78
N ASP A 95 -4.22 -0.12 -4.84
CA ASP A 95 -5.17 1.02 -4.82
C ASP A 95 -6.18 0.93 -5.97
N GLN A 96 -5.71 0.59 -7.18
CA GLN A 96 -6.60 0.43 -8.33
C GLN A 96 -7.60 -0.71 -8.12
N LEU A 97 -7.16 -1.84 -7.56
CA LEU A 97 -8.04 -2.95 -7.21
C LEU A 97 -9.08 -2.53 -6.17
N LEU A 98 -8.65 -1.82 -5.12
CA LEU A 98 -9.54 -1.33 -4.06
C LEU A 98 -10.54 -0.29 -4.57
N ARG A 99 -10.17 0.55 -5.54
CA ARG A 99 -11.12 1.48 -6.21
C ARG A 99 -12.19 0.73 -6.98
N LYS A 100 -11.83 -0.33 -7.71
CA LYS A 100 -12.80 -1.20 -8.41
C LYS A 100 -13.78 -1.83 -7.40
N LEU A 101 -13.26 -2.29 -6.25
CA LEU A 101 -14.10 -2.83 -5.17
C LEU A 101 -14.98 -1.75 -4.51
N SER A 102 -14.46 -0.52 -4.38
CA SER A 102 -15.15 0.59 -3.72
C SER A 102 -16.38 1.11 -4.49
N VAL A 103 -16.42 0.97 -5.83
CA VAL A 103 -17.61 1.29 -6.64
C VAL A 103 -18.86 0.51 -6.17
N HIS A 104 -18.65 -0.67 -5.60
CA HIS A 104 -19.72 -1.52 -5.06
C HIS A 104 -19.99 -1.31 -3.57
N PHE A 105 -19.23 -0.42 -2.91
CA PHE A 105 -19.12 -0.28 -1.45
C PHE A 105 -19.76 1.00 -0.87
N ASP A 106 -19.80 2.11 -1.61
CA ASP A 106 -20.15 3.46 -1.09
C ASP A 106 -21.55 3.99 -1.46
N ALA A 107 -22.47 3.13 -1.89
CA ALA A 107 -23.84 3.57 -2.19
C ALA A 107 -24.70 3.68 -0.91
N GLU A 108 -24.84 4.88 -0.36
CA GLU A 108 -25.97 5.25 0.50
C GLU A 108 -27.25 5.31 -0.36
N GLY A 109 -28.19 4.40 -0.10
CA GLY A 109 -29.48 4.35 -0.82
C GLY A 109 -30.33 3.14 -0.45
N ASN A 110 -31.64 3.26 -0.69
CA ASN A 110 -32.76 2.36 -0.31
C ASN A 110 -32.43 0.87 -0.04
N SER A 111 -33.00 0.35 1.06
CA SER A 111 -32.62 -0.90 1.75
C SER A 111 -32.52 -2.17 0.89
N LEU A 112 -33.38 -2.33 -0.13
CA LEU A 112 -33.37 -3.49 -1.02
C LEU A 112 -32.24 -3.42 -2.07
N ALA A 113 -31.95 -2.23 -2.59
CA ALA A 113 -30.82 -2.01 -3.50
C ALA A 113 -29.48 -2.13 -2.75
N THR A 114 -29.45 -1.71 -1.48
CA THR A 114 -28.29 -1.93 -0.59
C THR A 114 -28.06 -3.41 -0.36
N LEU A 115 -29.11 -4.21 -0.09
CA LEU A 115 -28.98 -5.65 0.15
C LEU A 115 -28.46 -6.41 -1.08
N LEU A 116 -29.06 -6.20 -2.26
CA LEU A 116 -28.62 -6.85 -3.50
C LEU A 116 -27.18 -6.48 -3.88
N ARG A 117 -26.79 -5.22 -3.69
CA ARG A 117 -25.39 -4.78 -3.91
C ARG A 117 -24.44 -5.30 -2.86
N LYS A 118 -24.88 -5.49 -1.61
CA LYS A 118 -24.07 -6.08 -0.53
C LYS A 118 -23.74 -7.54 -0.86
N THR A 119 -24.70 -8.33 -1.33
CA THR A 119 -24.46 -9.71 -1.80
C THR A 119 -23.51 -9.74 -3.00
N ASN A 120 -23.69 -8.80 -3.94
CA ASN A 120 -22.77 -8.63 -5.08
C ASN A 120 -21.35 -8.25 -4.62
N PHE A 121 -21.21 -7.39 -3.63
CA PHE A 121 -19.93 -7.01 -3.04
C PHE A 121 -19.20 -8.20 -2.39
N TYR A 122 -19.89 -9.03 -1.61
CA TYR A 122 -19.28 -10.24 -1.05
C TYR A 122 -18.79 -11.21 -2.14
N PHE A 123 -19.58 -11.37 -3.22
CA PHE A 123 -19.19 -12.18 -4.36
C PHE A 123 -17.97 -11.60 -5.10
N ILE A 124 -17.98 -10.31 -5.41
CA ILE A 124 -16.86 -9.63 -6.07
C ILE A 124 -15.60 -9.67 -5.20
N LEU A 125 -15.72 -9.42 -3.88
CA LEU A 125 -14.61 -9.55 -2.95
C LEU A 125 -14.05 -10.98 -2.92
N SER A 126 -14.91 -11.99 -2.98
CA SER A 126 -14.49 -13.40 -3.02
C SER A 126 -13.71 -13.74 -4.30
N ILE A 127 -14.06 -13.13 -5.43
CA ILE A 127 -13.33 -13.29 -6.71
C ILE A 127 -11.94 -12.65 -6.62
N HIS A 128 -11.84 -11.44 -6.08
CA HIS A 128 -10.56 -10.71 -6.01
C HIS A 128 -9.70 -11.07 -4.80
N LYS A 129 -10.14 -12.04 -3.97
CA LYS A 129 -9.46 -12.40 -2.72
C LYS A 129 -8.05 -12.96 -2.95
N GLU A 130 -7.84 -13.72 -4.02
CA GLU A 130 -6.52 -14.23 -4.38
C GLU A 130 -5.61 -13.11 -4.90
N GLU A 131 -6.16 -12.19 -5.70
CA GLU A 131 -5.43 -11.03 -6.21
C GLU A 131 -4.97 -10.09 -5.07
N ILE A 132 -5.81 -9.89 -4.05
CA ILE A 132 -5.44 -9.15 -2.82
C ILE A 132 -4.27 -9.84 -2.10
N GLN A 133 -4.31 -11.18 -2.01
CA GLN A 133 -3.25 -11.95 -1.38
C GLN A 133 -1.93 -11.88 -2.17
N ASP A 134 -2.00 -11.86 -3.50
CA ASP A 134 -0.82 -11.68 -4.34
C ASP A 134 -0.17 -10.32 -4.08
N TYR A 135 -0.96 -9.26 -3.92
CA TYR A 135 -0.42 -7.96 -3.52
C TYR A 135 0.21 -7.99 -2.13
N LYS A 136 -0.34 -8.76 -1.17
CA LYS A 136 0.32 -8.97 0.12
C LYS A 136 1.72 -9.57 -0.05
N VAL A 137 1.85 -10.63 -0.85
CA VAL A 137 3.15 -11.30 -1.09
C VAL A 137 4.12 -10.37 -1.80
N LYS A 138 3.67 -9.65 -2.82
CA LYS A 138 4.50 -8.67 -3.54
C LYS A 138 5.00 -7.56 -2.62
N ILE A 139 4.12 -7.03 -1.76
CA ILE A 139 4.47 -6.00 -0.77
C ILE A 139 5.45 -6.55 0.26
N PHE A 140 5.22 -7.75 0.78
CA PHE A 140 6.14 -8.41 1.70
C PHE A 140 7.53 -8.59 1.10
N ASN A 141 7.62 -8.97 -0.18
CA ASN A 141 8.90 -9.13 -0.89
C ASN A 141 9.56 -7.78 -1.26
N SER A 142 8.84 -6.67 -1.13
CA SER A 142 9.37 -5.33 -1.36
C SER A 142 9.82 -4.63 -0.06
N ASN A 143 9.63 -5.30 1.09
CA ASN A 143 10.10 -4.86 2.41
C ASN A 143 11.57 -5.24 2.65
#